data_AF-I0BIJ1-F1
#
_entry.id   AF-I0BIJ1-F1
#
_cell.length_a   1.000
_cell.length_b   1.000
_cell.length_c   1.000
_cell.angle_alpha   90.00
_cell.angle_beta   90.00
_cell.angle_gamma   90.00
#
_symmetry.space_group_name_H-M   'P 1'
#
loop_
_entity.id
_entity.type
_entity.pdbx_description
1 polymer ?
#
loop_
_entity_poly.entity_id
_entity_poly.type
_entity_poly.pdbx_seq_one_letter_code
_entity_poly.pdbx_strand_id
1 'polypeptide(L)' 'MPFGNIGIGGLLLILVVVLIMFGPSKLPELGRAFGRTLSEFKSSTRGLMSEDKDTEGKPEDTKKS' A
#
# COMPACT_ATOMS: atom_id res chain seq x y z
N MET A 1 -24.13 -0.93 29.12
CA MET A 1 -24.31 -0.02 27.97
C MET A 1 -24.02 -0.81 26.69
N PRO A 2 -24.91 -0.85 25.68
CA PRO A 2 -24.93 -1.90 24.66
C PRO A 2 -24.03 -1.70 23.43
N PHE A 3 -23.19 -0.66 23.38
CA PHE A 3 -22.45 -0.30 22.15
C PHE A 3 -20.92 -0.38 22.27
N GLY A 4 -20.37 -0.92 23.35
CA GLY A 4 -18.92 -0.93 23.60
C GLY A 4 -18.10 -1.92 22.76
N ASN A 5 -18.75 -2.87 22.06
CA ASN A 5 -18.09 -3.98 21.38
C ASN A 5 -18.43 -4.06 19.88
N ILE A 6 -18.64 -2.92 19.22
CA ILE A 6 -18.67 -2.86 17.74
C ILE A 6 -17.21 -3.02 17.24
N GLY A 7 -16.64 -4.20 17.50
CA GLY A 7 -15.32 -4.58 17.03
C GLY A 7 -15.40 -5.12 15.61
N ILE A 8 -14.64 -6.18 15.34
CA ILE A 8 -14.57 -6.84 14.02
C ILE A 8 -15.96 -7.19 13.47
N GLY A 9 -16.92 -7.56 14.33
CA GLY A 9 -18.29 -7.89 13.90
C GLY A 9 -19.06 -6.73 13.25
N GLY A 10 -18.88 -5.49 13.74
CA GLY A 10 -19.50 -4.32 13.13
C GLY A 10 -18.87 -3.94 11.81
N LEU A 11 -17.54 -4.05 11.71
CA LEU A 11 -16.82 -3.84 10.46
C LEU A 11 -17.24 -4.87 9.39
N LEU A 12 -17.43 -6.14 9.78
CA LEU A 12 -17.92 -7.20 8.90
C LEU A 12 -19.33 -6.91 8.38
N LEU A 13 -20.23 -6.41 9.22
CA LEU A 13 -21.59 -6.02 8.80
C LEU A 13 -21.54 -4.92 7.72
N ILE A 14 -20.74 -3.88 7.94
CA ILE A 14 -20.56 -2.79 6.96
C ILE A 14 -19.98 -3.35 5.66
N LEU A 15 -18.95 -4.19 5.76
CA LEU A 15 -18.33 -4.85 4.61
C LEU A 15 -19.37 -5.62 3.79
N VAL A 16 -20.23 -6.41 4.44
CA VAL A 16 -21.29 -7.20 3.78
C VAL A 16 -22.26 -6.30 3.01
N VAL A 17 -22.72 -5.19 3.61
CA VAL A 17 -23.63 -4.24 2.92
C VAL A 17 -22.96 -3.63 1.69
N VAL A 18 -21.70 -3.20 1.83
CA VAL A 18 -20.90 -2.65 0.73
C VAL A 18 -20.70 -3.70 -0.38
N LEU A 19 -20.44 -4.96 0.01
CA LEU A 19 -20.27 -6.07 -0.93
C LEU A 19 -21.55 -6.44 -1.67
N ILE A 20 -22.73 -6.23 -1.09
CA ILE A 20 -24.00 -6.43 -1.81
C ILE A 20 -24.19 -5.33 -2.87
N MET A 21 -23.84 -4.08 -2.53
CA MET A 21 -23.98 -2.94 -3.45
C MET A 21 -22.97 -2.99 -4.61
N PHE A 22 -21.71 -3.30 -4.32
CA PHE A 22 -20.63 -3.29 -5.31
C PHE A 22 -20.28 -4.68 -5.85
N GLY A 23 -20.58 -5.74 -5.12
CA GLY A 23 -20.18 -7.11 -5.44
C GLY A 23 -18.81 -7.49 -4.83
N PRO A 24 -18.62 -8.75 -4.37
CA PRO A 24 -17.36 -9.24 -3.78
C PRO A 24 -16.18 -9.22 -4.75
N SER A 25 -16.43 -9.26 -6.06
CA SER A 25 -15.38 -9.23 -7.08
C SER A 25 -14.77 -7.84 -7.27
N LYS A 26 -15.44 -6.76 -6.85
CA LYS A 26 -14.95 -5.39 -7.07
C LYS A 26 -13.85 -4.97 -6.11
N LEU A 27 -13.88 -5.41 -4.85
CA LEU A 27 -12.78 -5.14 -3.92
C LEU A 27 -11.41 -5.70 -4.38
N PRO A 28 -11.27 -6.98 -4.81
CA PRO A 28 -10.00 -7.50 -5.31
C PRO A 28 -9.59 -6.89 -6.65
N GLU A 29 -10.56 -6.56 -7.52
CA GLU A 29 -10.29 -5.87 -8.80
C GLU A 29 -9.71 -4.47 -8.56
N LEU A 30 -10.33 -3.68 -7.67
CA LEU A 30 -9.82 -2.38 -7.24
C LEU A 30 -8.46 -2.53 -6.55
N GLY A 31 -8.30 -3.48 -5.63
CA GLY A 31 -7.03 -3.71 -4.94
C GLY A 31 -5.88 -4.06 -5.89
N ARG A 32 -6.14 -4.82 -6.97
CA ARG A 32 -5.15 -5.09 -8.01
C ARG A 32 -4.79 -3.83 -8.79
N ALA A 33 -5.77 -3.01 -9.17
CA ALA A 33 -5.53 -1.76 -9.88
C ALA A 33 -4.74 -0.76 -9.02
N PHE A 34 -5.21 -0.48 -7.80
CA PHE A 34 -4.52 0.37 -6.82
C PHE A 34 -3.13 -0.17 -6.47
N GLY A 35 -2.97 -1.49 -6.35
CA GLY A 35 -1.68 -2.12 -6.05
C GLY A 35 -0.64 -1.90 -7.13
N ARG A 36 -1.02 -1.93 -8.41
CA ARG A 36 -0.12 -1.60 -9.53
C ARG A 36 0.31 -0.13 -9.47
N THR A 37 -0.66 0.79 -9.29
CA THR A 37 -0.37 2.22 -9.15
C THR A 37 0.54 2.51 -7.95
N LEU A 38 0.27 1.90 -6.78
CA LEU A 38 1.07 2.11 -5.58
C LEU A 38 2.48 1.51 -5.73
N SER A 39 2.60 0.37 -6.44
CA SER A 39 3.90 -0.25 -6.74
C SER A 39 4.75 0.65 -7.64
N GLU A 40 4.17 1.21 -8.70
CA GLU A 40 4.86 2.15 -9.60
C GLU A 40 5.17 3.48 -8.89
N PHE A 41 4.24 3.99 -8.08
CA PHE A 41 4.43 5.19 -7.28
C PHE A 41 5.57 4.99 -6.27
N LYS A 42 5.63 3.83 -5.58
CA LYS A 42 6.70 3.48 -4.66
C LYS A 42 8.05 3.42 -5.37
N SER A 43 8.14 2.77 -6.53
CA SER A 43 9.38 2.66 -7.30
C SER A 43 9.88 4.03 -7.78
N SER A 44 8.97 4.87 -8.27
CA SER A 44 9.28 6.22 -8.73
C SER A 44 9.71 7.11 -7.57
N THR A 45 8.97 7.11 -6.47
CA THR A 45 9.31 7.85 -5.25
C THR A 45 10.65 7.41 -4.68
N ARG A 46 10.96 6.11 -4.73
CA ARG A 46 12.24 5.59 -4.25
C ARG A 46 13.41 6.00 -5.15
N GLY A 47 13.21 6.11 -6.47
CA GLY A 47 14.20 6.70 -7.38
C GLY A 47 14.49 8.16 -7.05
N LEU A 48 13.44 8.96 -6.84
CA LEU A 48 13.56 10.37 -6.45
C LEU A 48 14.23 10.55 -5.08
N MET A 49 13.83 9.76 -4.07
CA MET A 49 14.45 9.78 -2.74
C MET A 49 15.89 9.25 -2.73
N SER A 50 16.27 8.41 -3.69
CA SER A 50 17.65 7.94 -3.85
C SER A 50 18.52 9.00 -4.51
N GLU A 51 18.00 9.77 -5.47
CA GLU A 51 18.74 10.84 -6.14
C GLU A 51 19.05 12.02 -5.20
N ASP A 52 18.16 12.32 -4.24
CA ASP A 52 18.42 13.28 -3.16
C ASP A 52 19.36 12.75 -2.05
N LYS A 53 19.64 11.43 -2.02
CA LYS A 53 20.53 10.81 -1.01
C LYS A 53 21.93 10.47 -1.51
N ASP A 54 22.20 10.62 -2.80
CA ASP A 54 23.54 10.42 -3.39
C ASP A 54 24.46 11.66 -3.28
N THR A 55 24.17 12.58 -2.34
CA THR A 55 25.15 13.60 -1.88
C THR A 55 25.83 13.26 -0.55
N GLU A 56 25.46 12.17 0.14
CA GLU A 56 26.18 11.68 1.32
C GLU A 56 26.38 10.16 1.27
N GLY A 57 27.60 9.74 0.91
CA GLY A 57 28.11 8.42 1.27
C GLY A 57 28.19 7.39 0.15
N LYS A 58 28.96 7.69 -0.90
CA LYS A 58 29.56 6.64 -1.75
C LYS A 58 30.88 6.21 -1.08
N PRO A 59 31.01 5.02 -0.46
CA PRO A 59 32.33 4.46 -0.26
C PRO A 59 32.84 4.04 -1.63
N GLU A 60 33.92 4.68 -2.04
CA GLU A 60 34.81 4.19 -3.08
C GLU A 60 35.31 2.80 -2.70
N ASP A 61 34.83 1.76 -3.37
CA ASP A 61 35.55 0.48 -3.39
C ASP A 61 36.56 0.51 -4.54
N THR A 62 37.65 1.22 -4.26
CA THR A 62 38.92 1.16 -4.97
C THR A 62 39.67 -0.08 -4.49
N LYS A 63 39.57 -1.18 -5.23
CA LYS A 63 40.54 -2.30 -5.26
C LYS A 63 40.22 -3.15 -6.50
N LYS A 64 40.79 -2.90 -7.69
CA LYS A 64 42.21 -2.95 -8.11
C LYS A 64 42.98 -4.13 -7.50
N SER A 65 43.29 -5.08 -8.41
CA SER A 65 44.53 -5.85 -8.60
C SER A 65 45.14 -6.64 -7.44
#